data_AF-A0A2I1HX68-F1
#
_entry.id   AF-A0A2I1HX68-F1
#
_cell.length_a   1.000
_cell.length_b   1.000
_cell.length_c   1.000
_cell.angle_alpha   90.00
_cell.angle_beta   90.00
_cell.angle_gamma   90.00
#
_symmetry.space_group_name_H-M   'P 1'
#
loop_
_entity.id
_entity.type
_entity.pdbx_description
1 polymer ?
#
loop_
_entity_poly.entity_id
_entity_poly.type
_entity_poly.pdbx_seq_one_letter_code
_entity_poly.pdbx_strand_id
1 'polypeptide(L)'
;NNALGNINATRGLVVEFPLFGGSENEDAEEWVQRFTDAYTTNALADDNVNRFRIAKGCLVGTAKDWLRTEGVNIDNWGANNNDTSLDRRIVSKYASDEIKERWQDELENIKQGDKESVTGYVTRFRSMVKKAGGSCTSRITKENIYERFVIGIY
;
A
#
# COMPACT_ATOMS: atom_id res chain seq x y z
N ASN A 1 15.74 -19.56 -13.73
CA ASN A 1 16.20 -18.17 -13.90
C ASN A 1 15.85 -17.36 -12.66
N ASN A 2 16.64 -17.51 -11.59
CA ASN A 2 16.44 -16.86 -10.29
C ASN A 2 17.44 -15.71 -10.15
N ALA A 3 17.16 -14.55 -10.75
CA ALA A 3 18.03 -13.38 -10.65
C ALA A 3 17.64 -12.42 -9.50
N LEU A 4 16.52 -12.67 -8.81
CA LEU A 4 16.05 -11.81 -7.70
C LEU A 4 16.62 -12.21 -6.33
N GLY A 5 17.15 -13.42 -6.18
CA GLY A 5 17.71 -13.91 -4.91
C GLY A 5 19.09 -13.34 -4.55
N ASN A 6 19.75 -12.60 -5.46
CA ASN A 6 21.16 -12.24 -5.31
C ASN A 6 21.44 -10.74 -5.08
N ILE A 7 20.42 -9.88 -5.03
CA ILE A 7 20.62 -8.47 -4.65
C ILE A 7 20.86 -8.29 -3.15
N ASN A 8 20.33 -9.19 -2.31
CA ASN A 8 20.41 -9.11 -0.85
C ASN A 8 21.78 -9.56 -0.30
N ALA A 9 22.45 -10.50 -0.97
CA ALA A 9 23.67 -11.13 -0.46
C ALA A 9 24.95 -10.27 -0.55
N THR A 10 24.97 -9.21 -1.37
CA THR A 10 26.20 -8.45 -1.65
C THR A 10 26.30 -7.07 -0.99
N ARG A 11 25.34 -6.65 -0.15
CA ARG A 11 25.35 -5.29 0.44
C ARG A 11 25.16 -5.16 1.96
N GLY A 12 24.96 -6.23 2.71
CA GLY A 12 24.76 -6.13 4.16
C GLY A 12 23.49 -5.34 4.54
N LEU A 13 22.42 -5.51 3.76
CA LEU A 13 21.11 -4.95 4.11
C LEU A 13 20.60 -5.63 5.40
N VAL A 14 20.15 -4.82 6.35
CA VAL A 14 19.54 -5.24 7.62
C VAL A 14 18.14 -5.82 7.37
N VAL A 15 17.39 -5.25 6.43
CA VAL A 15 16.05 -5.68 6.05
C VAL A 15 15.88 -5.73 4.53
N GLU A 16 15.10 -6.70 4.05
CA GLU A 16 14.78 -6.81 2.63
C GLU A 16 13.74 -5.77 2.21
N PHE A 17 13.81 -5.32 0.96
CA PHE A 17 12.81 -4.42 0.39
C PHE A 17 11.55 -5.21 -0.03
N PRO A 18 10.35 -4.71 0.28
CA PRO A 18 9.11 -5.38 -0.09
C PRO A 18 8.88 -5.31 -1.61
N LEU A 19 8.46 -6.42 -2.22
CA LEU A 19 8.00 -6.44 -3.61
C LEU A 19 6.56 -5.94 -3.72
N PHE A 20 6.19 -5.40 -4.87
CA PHE A 20 4.82 -4.98 -5.19
C PHE A 20 4.40 -5.44 -6.57
N GLY A 21 3.35 -6.26 -6.62
CA GLY A 21 2.80 -6.81 -7.85
C GLY A 21 1.73 -5.95 -8.51
N GLY A 22 1.04 -5.10 -7.74
CA GLY A 22 -0.10 -4.31 -8.22
C GLY A 22 -1.40 -5.11 -8.30
N SER A 23 -1.54 -6.16 -7.49
CA SER A 23 -2.79 -6.91 -7.36
C SER A 23 -3.79 -6.20 -6.43
N GLU A 24 -5.08 -6.52 -6.56
CA GLU A 24 -6.16 -5.97 -5.73
C GLU A 24 -6.02 -6.26 -4.22
N ASN A 25 -5.24 -7.28 -3.87
CA ASN A 25 -4.99 -7.67 -2.49
C ASN A 25 -3.80 -6.93 -1.87
N GLU A 26 -3.00 -6.23 -2.68
CA GLU A 26 -1.85 -5.45 -2.23
C GLU A 26 -2.26 -4.00 -1.98
N ASP A 27 -1.89 -3.48 -0.81
CA ASP A 27 -2.13 -2.10 -0.42
C ASP A 27 -0.91 -1.25 -0.85
N ALA A 28 -1.13 -0.37 -1.82
CA ALA A 28 -0.08 0.50 -2.37
C ALA A 28 0.44 1.51 -1.32
N GLU A 29 -0.42 2.01 -0.43
CA GLU A 29 -0.01 2.92 0.65
C GLU A 29 0.86 2.18 1.67
N GLU A 30 0.44 0.96 2.04
CA GLU A 30 1.24 0.11 2.93
C GLU A 30 2.59 -0.26 2.31
N TRP A 31 2.63 -0.57 1.02
CA TRP A 31 3.88 -0.88 0.34
C TRP A 31 4.84 0.31 0.35
N VAL A 32 4.36 1.53 0.04
CA VAL A 32 5.16 2.77 0.09
C VAL A 32 5.74 2.98 1.49
N GLN A 33 4.94 2.77 2.53
CA GLN A 33 5.40 2.89 3.92
C GLN A 33 6.48 1.85 4.24
N ARG A 34 6.23 0.57 3.96
CA ARG A 34 7.18 -0.51 4.25
C ARG A 34 8.48 -0.36 3.47
N PHE A 35 8.42 0.14 2.24
CA PHE A 35 9.60 0.44 1.45
C PHE A 35 10.42 1.58 2.07
N THR A 36 9.76 2.65 2.51
CA THR A 36 10.39 3.80 3.16
C THR A 36 11.05 3.41 4.49
N ASP A 37 10.36 2.58 5.27
CA ASP A 37 10.89 2.02 6.53
C ASP A 37 12.11 1.14 6.25
N ALA A 38 12.04 0.25 5.26
CA ALA A 38 13.17 -0.60 4.87
C ALA A 38 14.38 0.23 4.41
N TYR A 39 14.17 1.31 3.67
CA TYR A 39 15.24 2.22 3.26
C TYR A 39 15.93 2.87 4.46
N THR A 40 15.12 3.31 5.44
CA THR A 40 15.58 3.95 6.68
C THR A 40 16.31 2.97 7.60
N THR A 41 15.75 1.77 7.81
CA THR A 41 16.36 0.72 8.63
C THR A 41 17.69 0.22 8.06
N ASN A 42 17.81 0.19 6.74
CA ASN A 42 19.07 -0.12 6.07
C ASN A 42 20.10 1.04 6.13
N ALA A 43 19.77 2.15 6.79
CA ALA A 43 20.63 3.33 6.96
C ALA A 43 21.25 3.83 5.64
N LEU A 44 20.50 3.72 4.55
CA LEU A 44 20.97 4.15 3.24
C LEU A 44 21.00 5.68 3.16
N ALA A 45 21.96 6.21 2.40
CA ALA A 45 22.09 7.66 2.20
C ALA A 45 20.78 8.27 1.67
N ASP A 46 20.49 9.51 2.07
CA ASP A 46 19.32 10.27 1.60
C ASP A 46 19.53 10.74 0.15
N ASP A 47 19.47 9.78 -0.77
CA ASP A 47 19.60 9.94 -2.20
C ASP A 47 18.31 9.51 -2.87
N ASN A 48 17.53 10.49 -3.30
CA ASN A 48 16.22 10.29 -3.91
C ASN A 48 16.31 9.52 -5.25
N VAL A 49 17.40 9.69 -6.01
CA VAL A 49 17.61 8.99 -7.29
C VAL A 49 17.93 7.52 -7.02
N ASN A 50 18.77 7.23 -6.03
CA ASN A 50 19.07 5.86 -5.64
C ASN A 50 17.84 5.16 -5.04
N ARG A 51 17.08 5.85 -4.18
CA ARG A 51 15.81 5.35 -3.63
C ARG A 51 14.82 4.98 -4.74
N PHE A 52 14.68 5.84 -5.76
CA PHE A 52 13.87 5.56 -6.94
C PHE A 52 14.32 4.29 -7.67
N ARG A 53 15.62 4.14 -7.93
CA ARG A 53 16.17 2.96 -8.63
C ARG A 53 15.88 1.66 -7.89
N ILE A 54 16.00 1.67 -6.56
CA ILE A 54 15.71 0.50 -5.72
C ILE A 54 14.20 0.19 -5.74
N ALA A 55 13.35 1.22 -5.56
CA ALA A 55 11.90 1.06 -5.60
C ALA A 55 11.40 0.51 -6.94
N LYS A 56 11.91 1.06 -8.04
CA LYS A 56 11.65 0.55 -9.40
C LYS A 56 12.05 -0.91 -9.55
N GLY A 57 13.12 -1.35 -8.88
CA GLY A 57 13.55 -2.75 -8.86
C GLY A 57 12.61 -3.67 -8.05
N CYS A 58 11.84 -3.12 -7.11
CA CYS A 58 10.90 -3.85 -6.26
C CYS A 58 9.51 -4.00 -6.89
N LEU A 59 9.22 -3.31 -7.99
CA LEU A 59 8.00 -3.52 -8.76
C LEU A 59 8.10 -4.80 -9.59
N VAL A 60 7.06 -5.62 -9.51
CA VAL A 60 6.91 -6.87 -10.26
C VAL A 60 5.51 -6.91 -10.90
N GLY A 61 5.25 -7.94 -11.72
CA GLY A 61 3.93 -8.16 -12.31
C GLY A 61 3.36 -6.93 -13.04
N THR A 62 2.07 -6.65 -12.79
CA THR A 62 1.34 -5.56 -13.46
C THR A 62 1.85 -4.19 -13.06
N ALA A 63 2.35 -4.01 -11.83
CA ALA A 63 2.97 -2.76 -11.39
C ALA A 63 4.24 -2.41 -12.19
N LYS A 64 5.06 -3.43 -12.50
CA LYS A 64 6.24 -3.24 -13.33
C LYS A 64 5.89 -2.88 -14.77
N ASP A 65 4.88 -3.55 -15.32
CA ASP A 65 4.41 -3.28 -16.68
C ASP A 65 3.83 -1.87 -16.79
N TRP A 66 3.02 -1.45 -15.81
CA TRP A 66 2.48 -0.10 -15.70
C TRP A 66 3.59 0.97 -15.69
N LEU A 67 4.63 0.81 -14.85
CA LEU A 67 5.73 1.77 -14.82
C LEU A 67 6.43 1.90 -16.18
N ARG A 68 6.47 0.81 -16.97
CA ARG A 68 7.12 0.78 -18.28
C ARG A 68 6.29 1.44 -19.37
N THR A 69 4.97 1.41 -19.27
CA THR A 69 4.04 1.89 -20.32
C THR A 69 3.46 3.28 -20.02
N GLU A 70 3.11 3.54 -18.77
CA GLU A 70 2.38 4.74 -18.32
C GLU A 70 3.19 5.62 -17.36
N GLY A 71 4.27 5.08 -16.79
CA GLY A 71 5.15 5.77 -15.83
C GLY A 71 6.31 6.55 -16.44
N VAL A 72 6.24 6.89 -17.74
CA VAL A 72 7.35 7.42 -18.55
C VAL A 72 7.98 8.72 -18.00
N ASN A 73 7.28 9.44 -17.14
CA ASN A 73 7.75 10.70 -16.54
C ASN A 73 8.08 10.60 -15.04
N ILE A 74 8.16 9.39 -14.50
CA ILE A 74 8.52 9.14 -13.10
C ILE A 74 10.02 8.86 -13.05
N ASP A 75 10.79 9.81 -12.52
CA ASP A 75 12.26 9.75 -12.44
C ASP A 75 12.81 9.79 -11.01
N ASN A 76 11.91 9.87 -10.01
CA ASN A 76 12.26 10.10 -8.63
C ASN A 76 11.30 9.37 -7.66
N TRP A 77 11.75 9.09 -6.44
CA TRP A 77 10.95 8.36 -5.44
C TRP A 77 9.90 9.26 -4.82
N GLY A 78 10.34 10.43 -4.36
CA GLY A 78 9.54 11.47 -3.72
C GLY A 78 10.44 12.64 -3.36
N ALA A 79 10.38 13.74 -4.13
CA ALA A 79 11.01 15.00 -3.77
C ALA A 79 10.00 16.14 -3.83
N ASN A 80 9.96 16.95 -2.76
CA ASN A 80 9.33 18.26 -2.74
C ASN A 80 7.87 18.28 -3.23
N ASN A 81 7.01 17.40 -2.69
CA ASN A 81 5.56 17.49 -2.88
C ASN A 81 5.10 17.43 -4.35
N ASN A 82 5.90 16.90 -5.27
CA ASN A 82 5.51 16.77 -6.68
C ASN A 82 4.54 15.57 -6.84
N ASP A 83 3.49 15.72 -7.64
CA ASP A 83 2.56 14.62 -7.93
C ASP A 83 3.08 13.66 -9.00
N THR A 84 4.35 13.80 -9.38
CA THR A 84 5.02 13.02 -10.42
C THR A 84 5.96 11.94 -9.87
N SER A 85 6.12 11.87 -8.55
CA SER A 85 6.98 10.91 -7.87
C SER A 85 6.39 9.51 -7.81
N LEU A 86 7.25 8.50 -7.70
CA LEU A 86 6.83 7.10 -7.71
C LEU A 86 5.92 6.75 -6.53
N ASP A 87 6.23 7.24 -5.33
CA ASP A 87 5.44 7.02 -4.11
C ASP A 87 3.98 7.48 -4.25
N ARG A 88 3.74 8.62 -4.90
CA ARG A 88 2.39 9.14 -5.15
C ARG A 88 1.72 8.50 -6.33
N ARG A 89 2.44 8.30 -7.43
CA ARG A 89 1.87 7.76 -8.67
C ARG A 89 1.43 6.32 -8.50
N ILE A 90 2.14 5.53 -7.69
CA ILE A 90 1.74 4.16 -7.41
C ILE A 90 0.47 4.09 -6.56
N VAL A 91 0.35 4.95 -5.53
CA VAL A 91 -0.87 5.09 -4.73
C VAL A 91 -2.02 5.59 -5.60
N SER A 92 -1.80 6.60 -6.43
CA SER A 92 -2.82 7.11 -7.35
C SER A 92 -3.29 6.06 -8.36
N LYS A 93 -2.45 5.11 -8.78
CA LYS A 93 -2.82 4.04 -9.72
C LYS A 93 -3.51 2.86 -9.04
N TYR A 94 -3.00 2.44 -7.87
CA TYR A 94 -3.40 1.20 -7.21
C TYR A 94 -4.21 1.39 -5.92
N ALA A 95 -4.43 2.63 -5.51
CA ALA A 95 -5.29 3.07 -4.42
C ALA A 95 -5.97 4.41 -4.78
N SER A 96 -6.42 4.54 -6.03
CA SER A 96 -7.15 5.72 -6.55
C SER A 96 -8.44 5.97 -5.77
N ASP A 97 -9.02 7.17 -5.89
CA ASP A 97 -10.30 7.50 -5.25
C ASP A 97 -11.42 6.52 -5.62
N GLU A 98 -11.42 5.99 -6.85
CA GLU A 98 -12.38 4.97 -7.30
C GLU A 98 -12.18 3.61 -6.59
N ILE A 99 -10.94 3.25 -6.28
CA ILE A 99 -10.62 2.05 -5.48
C ILE A 99 -10.99 2.29 -4.02
N LYS A 100 -10.77 3.51 -3.51
CA LYS A 100 -11.19 3.92 -2.17
C LYS A 100 -12.71 3.96 -2.02
N GLU A 101 -13.44 4.43 -3.03
CA GLU A 101 -14.91 4.38 -3.09
C GLU A 101 -15.41 2.93 -3.10
N ARG A 102 -14.80 2.04 -3.88
CA ARG A 102 -15.15 0.61 -3.82
C ARG A 102 -14.92 -0.01 -2.45
N TRP A 103 -13.81 0.33 -1.79
CA TRP A 103 -13.55 -0.12 -0.42
C TRP A 103 -14.50 0.51 0.60
N GLN A 104 -15.02 1.72 0.34
CA GLN A 104 -16.10 2.32 1.13
C GLN A 104 -17.41 1.54 0.94
N ASP A 105 -17.77 1.17 -0.29
CA ASP A 105 -18.95 0.35 -0.57
C ASP A 105 -18.85 -1.05 0.08
N GLU A 106 -17.67 -1.68 0.03
CA GLU A 106 -17.42 -2.96 0.72
C GLU A 106 -17.50 -2.82 2.24
N LEU A 107 -16.94 -1.74 2.80
CA LEU A 107 -17.04 -1.42 4.21
C LEU A 107 -18.49 -1.18 4.65
N GLU A 108 -19.34 -0.61 3.79
CA GLU A 108 -20.76 -0.39 4.06
C GLU A 108 -21.56 -1.70 4.10
N ASN A 109 -21.09 -2.72 3.38
CA ASN A 109 -21.76 -4.02 3.28
C ASN A 109 -21.09 -5.12 4.11
N ILE A 110 -20.00 -4.80 4.84
CA ILE A 110 -19.28 -5.79 5.63
C ILE A 110 -20.15 -6.29 6.79
N LYS A 111 -20.33 -7.62 6.84
CA LYS A 111 -20.99 -8.33 7.94
C LYS A 111 -20.06 -9.40 8.47
N GLN A 112 -20.18 -9.70 9.76
CA GLN A 112 -19.57 -10.88 10.33
C GLN A 112 -20.10 -12.11 9.59
N GLY A 113 -19.21 -12.97 9.11
CA GLY A 113 -19.63 -14.22 8.48
C GLY A 113 -20.14 -15.23 9.52
N ASP A 114 -21.03 -16.13 9.12
CA ASP A 114 -21.68 -17.14 9.99
C ASP A 114 -20.71 -18.02 10.81
N LYS A 115 -19.44 -18.12 10.38
CA LYS A 115 -18.37 -18.88 11.04
C LYS A 115 -17.15 -18.03 11.40
N GLU A 116 -17.22 -16.72 11.18
CA GLU A 116 -16.16 -15.78 11.51
C GLU A 116 -16.27 -15.43 13.00
N SER A 117 -15.16 -15.44 13.73
CA SER A 117 -15.15 -14.93 15.10
C SER A 117 -15.29 -13.41 15.10
N VAL A 118 -15.82 -12.84 16.18
CA VAL A 118 -15.90 -11.39 16.37
C VAL A 118 -14.52 -10.74 16.20
N THR A 119 -13.45 -11.38 16.67
CA THR A 119 -12.07 -10.91 16.49
C THR A 119 -11.61 -10.93 15.03
N GLY A 120 -12.00 -11.97 14.27
CA GLY A 120 -11.76 -12.05 12.83
C GLY A 120 -12.45 -10.90 12.09
N TYR A 121 -13.73 -10.69 12.39
CA TYR A 121 -14.52 -9.59 11.85
C TYR A 121 -13.91 -8.22 12.19
N VAL A 122 -13.53 -7.97 13.45
CA VAL A 122 -12.87 -6.72 13.87
C VAL A 122 -11.57 -6.48 13.10
N THR A 123 -10.75 -7.51 12.89
CA THR A 123 -9.50 -7.41 12.14
C THR A 123 -9.76 -7.03 10.68
N ARG A 124 -10.73 -7.71 10.05
CA ARG A 124 -11.13 -7.44 8.66
C ARG A 124 -11.72 -6.04 8.48
N PHE A 125 -12.61 -5.64 9.39
CA PHE A 125 -13.21 -4.30 9.44
C PHE A 125 -12.14 -3.21 9.55
N ARG A 126 -11.18 -3.34 10.48
CA ARG A 126 -10.08 -2.37 10.64
C ARG A 126 -9.18 -2.27 9.41
N SER A 127 -8.88 -3.42 8.78
CA SER A 127 -8.11 -3.44 7.53
C SER A 127 -8.85 -2.69 6.41
N MET A 128 -10.16 -2.87 6.31
CA MET A 128 -11.00 -2.22 5.30
C MET A 128 -11.14 -0.72 5.50
N VAL A 129 -11.30 -0.27 6.76
CA VAL A 129 -11.27 1.16 7.12
C VAL A 129 -9.97 1.82 6.68
N LYS A 130 -8.82 1.17 6.95
CA LYS A 130 -7.50 1.67 6.55
C LYS A 130 -7.40 1.81 5.02
N LYS A 131 -7.83 0.77 4.29
CA LYS A 131 -7.81 0.76 2.82
C LYS A 131 -8.66 1.88 2.22
N ALA A 132 -9.86 2.10 2.74
CA ALA A 132 -10.82 3.13 2.28
C ALA A 132 -10.34 4.59 2.43
N GLY A 133 -9.07 4.83 2.80
CA GLY A 133 -8.50 6.15 3.09
C GLY A 133 -8.96 6.71 4.44
N GLY A 134 -9.59 5.87 5.27
CA GLY A 134 -10.07 6.20 6.59
C GLY A 134 -8.98 5.98 7.65
N SER A 135 -8.67 7.02 8.41
CA SER A 135 -8.41 6.81 9.85
C SER A 135 -9.78 6.61 10.51
N CYS A 136 -9.87 6.07 11.73
CA CYS A 136 -11.11 6.11 12.55
C CYS A 136 -11.59 7.55 12.88
N THR A 137 -11.10 8.55 12.14
CA THR A 137 -11.22 9.98 12.32
C THR A 137 -11.47 10.75 11.01
N SER A 138 -11.52 10.12 9.82
CA SER A 138 -11.80 10.82 8.55
C SER A 138 -13.07 10.31 7.86
N ARG A 139 -13.97 11.25 7.54
CA ARG A 139 -15.31 11.14 6.90
C ARG A 139 -16.34 10.23 7.59
N ILE A 140 -15.88 9.24 8.34
CA ILE A 140 -16.67 8.45 9.28
C ILE A 140 -16.43 9.07 10.66
N THR A 141 -17.43 9.76 11.20
CA THR A 141 -17.42 10.15 12.62
C THR A 141 -17.31 8.89 13.48
N LYS A 142 -16.68 8.97 14.66
CA LYS A 142 -16.55 7.81 15.58
C LYS A 142 -17.90 7.14 15.81
N GLU A 143 -18.96 7.93 15.98
CA GLU A 143 -20.36 7.48 16.03
C GLU A 143 -20.78 6.59 14.85
N ASN A 144 -20.53 7.00 13.60
CA ASN A 144 -20.86 6.20 12.41
C ASN A 144 -20.07 4.88 12.34
N ILE A 145 -18.83 4.85 12.87
CA ILE A 145 -18.02 3.62 12.93
C ILE A 145 -18.64 2.63 13.94
N TYR A 146 -19.07 3.11 15.12
CA TYR A 146 -19.70 2.26 16.12
C TYR A 146 -21.05 1.72 15.67
N GLU A 147 -21.89 2.56 15.04
CA GLU A 147 -23.18 2.10 14.49
C GLU A 147 -22.98 1.04 13.40
N ARG A 148 -22.05 1.25 12.46
CA ARG A 148 -21.71 0.26 11.41
C ARG A 148 -21.12 -1.02 11.98
N PHE A 149 -20.25 -0.91 12.99
CA PHE A 149 -19.68 -2.08 13.68
C PHE A 149 -20.77 -2.91 14.34
N VAL A 150 -21.72 -2.27 15.04
CA VAL A 150 -22.82 -2.94 15.74
C VAL A 150 -23.83 -3.55 14.75
N ILE A 151 -24.14 -2.89 13.63
CA ILE A 151 -25.01 -3.43 12.58
C ILE A 151 -24.39 -4.65 11.89
N GLY A 152 -23.06 -4.75 11.81
CA GLY A 152 -22.40 -5.88 11.16
C GLY A 152 -22.27 -7.15 12.01
N ILE A 153 -22.58 -7.10 13.32
CA ILE A 153 -22.53 -8.25 14.23
C ILE A 153 -23.90 -8.94 14.22
N TYR A 154 -23.96 -10.16 13.66
CA TYR A 154 -25.13 -11.03 13.68
C TYR A 154 -24.72 -12.48 13.90
#